data_AF-A0A832HZI0-F1
#
_entry.id   AF-A0A832HZI0-F1
#
_cell.length_a   1.000
_cell.length_b   1.000
_cell.length_c   1.000
_cell.angle_alpha   90.00
_cell.angle_beta   90.00
_cell.angle_gamma   90.00
#
_symmetry.space_group_name_H-M   'P 1'
#
loop_
_entity.id
_entity.type
_entity.pdbx_description
1 polymer ?
#
loop_
_entity_poly.entity_id
_entity_poly.type
_entity_poly.pdbx_seq_one_letter_code
_entity_poly.pdbx_strand_id
1 'polypeptide(L)'
;MAKLLVADFLKNSWSCVKTIVKELVSFKERENGSKKRNVNLFYFKNERRNDVTVEGWHFFLRTSVEYSNPQLTIEEVQGLIAARLLEACGNHFHTCGLHEPDDKDVNAICERLKKPAEGLIFPFLLNTDDIEPDRYSMSPLKESIVKSGQSAFPAANVTTRGLEIDQKFAQKYVGSLICQKEIELIDYCLKTCGDSYIDMADAVKYTQLEHFSEAFGIDLRLPAMRLPLAIMKKETADGLLHHVIREVHKDYEAVERVYGCIGRSMKSRTTLLTIPHSPKGFGSKRAAKGKIYFAGTKLKNVKVDYETTPLYPNAIDPKDVSVAVADDHFTIEGEKLVSYNFNETPSSPQFFLYILASPENAALWHGIGAFGASQLVKSYVTVRLACSRDSLIKDLKEKYGLAMEIPLQFNLVPEFMWAHPVHHNIDASIGCVENLVEVAKRGMKIEALPASSFIRV
;
A
#
# COMPACT_ATOMS: atom_id res chain seq x y z
N MET A 1 -9.20 25.54 -1.13
CA MET A 1 -8.38 24.93 -0.05
C MET A 1 -6.92 24.78 -0.47
N ALA A 2 -6.63 24.37 -1.71
CA ALA A 2 -5.29 24.20 -2.26
C ALA A 2 -4.26 25.27 -1.87
N LYS A 3 -4.56 26.57 -2.03
CA LYS A 3 -3.62 27.66 -1.69
C LYS A 3 -3.15 27.63 -0.22
N LEU A 4 -4.06 27.32 0.71
CA LEU A 4 -3.73 27.17 2.13
C LEU A 4 -2.75 26.01 2.34
N LEU A 5 -3.07 24.84 1.74
CA LEU A 5 -2.26 23.62 1.86
C LEU A 5 -0.88 23.78 1.21
N VAL A 6 -0.80 24.43 0.04
CA VAL A 6 0.46 24.67 -0.66
C VAL A 6 1.37 25.59 0.14
N ALA A 7 0.84 26.72 0.63
CA ALA A 7 1.62 27.67 1.41
C ALA A 7 2.14 27.03 2.71
N ASP A 8 1.29 26.28 3.42
CA ASP A 8 1.69 25.56 4.63
C ASP A 8 2.74 24.47 4.33
N PHE A 9 2.53 23.67 3.28
CA PHE A 9 3.45 22.62 2.89
C PHE A 9 4.82 23.15 2.50
N LEU A 10 4.89 24.23 1.71
CA LEU A 10 6.15 24.87 1.34
C LEU A 10 6.86 25.44 2.57
N LYS A 11 6.13 25.98 3.55
CA LYS A 11 6.71 26.45 4.81
C LYS A 11 7.29 25.31 5.65
N ASN A 12 6.55 24.21 5.79
CA ASN A 12 6.87 23.16 6.77
C ASN A 12 7.71 22.01 6.18
N SER A 13 7.65 21.79 4.86
CA SER A 13 8.22 20.64 4.16
C SER A 13 9.21 21.02 3.06
N TRP A 14 9.71 22.26 3.06
CA TRP A 14 10.64 22.75 2.03
C TRP A 14 11.87 21.87 1.84
N SER A 15 12.42 21.33 2.94
CA SER A 15 13.56 20.42 2.89
C SER A 15 13.29 19.18 2.05
N CYS A 16 12.06 18.65 2.08
CA CYS A 16 11.66 17.48 1.29
C CYS A 16 11.57 17.82 -0.19
N VAL A 17 11.09 19.02 -0.53
CA VAL A 17 11.10 19.52 -1.92
C VAL A 17 12.54 19.66 -2.43
N LYS A 18 13.45 20.23 -1.63
CA LYS A 18 14.88 20.28 -1.98
C LYS A 18 15.47 18.89 -2.20
N THR A 19 15.15 17.95 -1.32
CA THR A 19 15.66 16.56 -1.41
C THR A 19 15.19 15.89 -2.70
N ILE A 20 13.89 15.94 -3.01
CA ILE A 20 13.39 15.29 -4.23
C ILE A 20 13.92 15.97 -5.49
N VAL A 21 14.00 17.31 -5.54
CA VAL A 21 14.52 18.03 -6.71
C VAL A 21 15.99 17.70 -6.98
N LYS A 22 16.81 17.58 -5.92
CA LYS A 22 18.22 17.15 -6.07
C LYS A 22 18.31 15.71 -6.58
N GLU A 23 17.48 14.81 -6.07
CA GLU A 23 17.45 13.44 -6.54
C GLU A 23 17.01 13.33 -8.00
N LEU A 24 16.08 14.18 -8.46
CA LEU A 24 15.67 14.20 -9.87
C LEU A 24 16.82 14.49 -10.83
N VAL A 25 17.74 15.38 -10.45
CA VAL A 25 18.94 15.68 -11.26
C VAL A 25 19.78 14.42 -11.41
N SER A 26 20.13 13.77 -10.29
CA SER A 26 20.92 12.54 -10.30
C SER A 26 20.19 11.39 -10.98
N PHE A 27 18.89 11.26 -10.79
CA PHE A 27 18.05 10.27 -11.47
C PHE A 27 18.11 10.45 -12.99
N LYS A 28 17.92 11.67 -13.49
CA LYS A 28 17.97 11.93 -14.94
C LYS A 28 19.34 11.62 -15.55
N GLU A 29 20.43 11.90 -14.82
CA GLU A 29 21.78 11.55 -15.24
C GLU A 29 21.99 10.03 -15.28
N ARG A 30 21.53 9.30 -14.25
CA ARG A 30 21.63 7.83 -14.17
C ARG A 30 20.79 7.12 -15.23
N GLU A 31 19.63 7.68 -15.56
CA GLU A 31 18.67 7.08 -16.49
C GLU A 31 18.87 7.49 -17.95
N ASN A 32 19.82 8.39 -18.23
CA ASN A 32 20.07 8.83 -19.59
C ASN A 32 20.52 7.65 -20.48
N GLY A 33 19.65 7.25 -21.42
CA GLY A 33 19.85 6.10 -22.31
C GLY A 33 19.44 4.74 -21.74
N SER A 34 18.86 4.67 -20.53
CA SER A 34 18.36 3.40 -19.98
C SER A 34 17.02 3.01 -20.63
N LYS A 35 16.88 1.73 -20.99
CA LYS A 35 15.58 1.17 -21.44
C LYS A 35 14.83 0.63 -20.22
N LYS A 36 14.07 1.49 -19.54
CA LYS A 36 13.17 1.04 -18.46
C LYS A 36 11.87 0.46 -19.01
N ARG A 37 11.35 -0.54 -18.29
CA ARG A 37 10.06 -1.16 -18.60
C ARG A 37 8.94 -0.19 -18.26
N ASN A 38 7.91 -0.17 -19.10
CA ASN A 38 6.70 0.57 -18.80
C ASN A 38 5.99 -0.05 -17.58
N VAL A 39 5.31 0.81 -16.82
CA VAL A 39 4.58 0.44 -15.62
C VAL A 39 3.09 0.41 -15.95
N ASN A 40 2.44 -0.72 -15.67
CA ASN A 40 1.00 -0.86 -15.82
C ASN A 40 0.30 -0.48 -14.52
N LEU A 41 -0.54 0.56 -14.59
CA LEU A 41 -1.39 1.02 -13.51
C LEU A 41 -2.86 0.96 -13.97
N PHE A 42 -3.79 1.30 -13.09
CA PHE A 42 -5.20 1.44 -13.43
C PHE A 42 -5.84 2.56 -12.62
N TYR A 43 -6.99 3.04 -13.04
CA TYR A 43 -7.86 3.90 -12.25
C TYR A 43 -9.32 3.52 -12.47
N PHE A 44 -10.20 3.95 -11.57
CA PHE A 44 -11.64 3.78 -11.75
C PHE A 44 -12.28 5.10 -12.16
N LYS A 45 -13.23 5.01 -13.09
CA LYS A 45 -14.09 6.12 -13.52
C LYS A 45 -15.45 5.56 -13.90
N ASN A 46 -16.53 6.15 -13.36
CA ASN A 46 -17.89 5.65 -13.54
C ASN A 46 -17.96 4.13 -13.26
N GLU A 47 -17.46 3.74 -12.08
CA GLU A 47 -17.45 2.36 -11.59
C GLU A 47 -16.69 1.35 -12.47
N ARG A 48 -15.98 1.81 -13.49
CA ARG A 48 -15.23 0.97 -14.43
C ARG A 48 -13.74 1.16 -14.28
N ARG A 49 -13.04 0.03 -14.27
CA ARG A 49 -11.59 -0.02 -14.34
C ARG A 49 -11.11 0.44 -15.72
N ASN A 50 -10.11 1.31 -15.72
CA ASN A 50 -9.38 1.75 -16.91
C ASN A 50 -7.90 1.47 -16.66
N ASP A 51 -7.26 0.68 -17.51
CA ASP A 51 -5.83 0.42 -17.42
C ASP A 51 -5.04 1.54 -18.13
N VAL A 52 -3.89 1.90 -17.57
CA VAL A 52 -2.98 2.90 -18.12
C VAL A 52 -1.55 2.39 -18.08
N THR A 53 -0.81 2.64 -19.16
CA THR A 53 0.61 2.31 -19.25
C THR A 53 1.43 3.58 -19.14
N VAL A 54 2.30 3.64 -18.13
CA VAL A 54 3.18 4.78 -17.87
C VAL A 54 4.59 4.43 -18.28
N GLU A 55 5.26 5.33 -18.98
CA GLU A 55 6.62 5.11 -19.46
C GLU A 55 7.61 5.02 -18.28
N GLY A 56 8.54 4.07 -18.35
CA GLY A 56 9.43 3.74 -17.23
C GLY A 56 10.46 4.82 -16.84
N TRP A 57 10.61 5.88 -17.63
CA TRP A 57 11.57 6.96 -17.34
C TRP A 57 11.07 7.97 -16.31
N HIS A 58 9.81 7.85 -15.84
CA HIS A 58 9.31 8.68 -14.76
C HIS A 58 9.99 8.34 -13.41
N PHE A 59 10.07 9.35 -12.54
CA PHE A 59 10.44 9.18 -11.14
C PHE A 59 9.18 8.82 -10.34
N PHE A 60 8.99 7.53 -10.02
CA PHE A 60 7.76 7.06 -9.40
C PHE A 60 7.70 7.37 -7.91
N LEU A 61 6.72 8.16 -7.48
CA LEU A 61 6.42 8.48 -6.08
C LEU A 61 5.25 7.62 -5.59
N ARG A 62 5.54 6.60 -4.77
CA ARG A 62 4.51 5.79 -4.14
C ARG A 62 3.86 6.54 -2.99
N THR A 63 2.54 6.49 -2.92
CA THR A 63 1.76 6.57 -1.67
C THR A 63 0.85 5.33 -1.57
N SER A 64 0.13 5.14 -0.46
CA SER A 64 -0.68 3.93 -0.25
C SER A 64 -2.04 4.24 0.34
N VAL A 65 -2.96 3.30 0.21
CA VAL A 65 -4.28 3.28 0.86
C VAL A 65 -4.53 1.86 1.38
N GLU A 66 -5.31 1.71 2.44
CA GLU A 66 -5.85 0.42 2.91
C GLU A 66 -6.97 -0.01 1.96
N TYR A 67 -6.56 -0.50 0.80
CA TYR A 67 -7.41 -0.67 -0.37
C TYR A 67 -8.53 -1.71 -0.20
N SER A 68 -8.44 -2.64 0.78
CA SER A 68 -9.52 -3.60 0.99
C SER A 68 -10.72 -2.97 1.70
N ASN A 69 -10.51 -1.91 2.49
CA ASN A 69 -11.60 -1.11 3.04
C ASN A 69 -12.19 -0.22 1.93
N PRO A 70 -13.52 -0.23 1.67
CA PRO A 70 -14.13 0.62 0.65
C PRO A 70 -14.17 2.12 1.03
N GLN A 71 -14.04 2.47 2.31
CA GLN A 71 -14.03 3.87 2.75
C GLN A 71 -12.68 4.53 2.50
N LEU A 72 -12.68 5.83 2.23
CA LEU A 72 -11.48 6.65 2.22
C LEU A 72 -11.32 7.37 3.57
N THR A 73 -10.30 6.99 4.32
CA THR A 73 -10.03 7.54 5.66
C THR A 73 -9.38 8.92 5.58
N ILE A 74 -9.40 9.64 6.70
CA ILE A 74 -8.75 10.95 6.83
C ILE A 74 -7.22 10.83 6.60
N GLU A 75 -6.60 9.79 7.16
CA GLU A 75 -5.17 9.50 6.95
C GLU A 75 -4.84 9.31 5.46
N GLU A 76 -5.62 8.50 4.76
CA GLU A 76 -5.41 8.20 3.34
C GLU A 76 -5.50 9.46 2.48
N VAL A 77 -6.53 10.30 2.70
CA VAL A 77 -6.67 11.58 1.99
C VAL A 77 -5.48 12.49 2.25
N GLN A 78 -5.02 12.59 3.50
CA GLN A 78 -3.87 13.40 3.83
C GLN A 78 -2.61 12.90 3.12
N GLY A 79 -2.37 11.58 3.12
CA GLY A 79 -1.25 10.96 2.42
C GLY A 79 -1.29 11.16 0.90
N LEU A 80 -2.49 11.18 0.31
CA LEU A 80 -2.70 11.52 -1.10
C LEU A 80 -2.39 12.99 -1.40
N ILE A 81 -2.90 13.92 -0.58
CA ILE A 81 -2.61 15.35 -0.71
C ILE A 81 -1.10 15.60 -0.57
N ALA A 82 -0.43 14.95 0.40
CA ALA A 82 1.02 15.05 0.58
C ALA A 82 1.78 14.58 -0.67
N ALA A 83 1.39 13.45 -1.27
CA ALA A 83 1.99 12.95 -2.50
C ALA A 83 1.79 13.91 -3.68
N ARG A 84 0.58 14.47 -3.84
CA ARG A 84 0.29 15.49 -4.87
C ARG A 84 1.08 16.76 -4.65
N LEU A 85 1.21 17.24 -3.41
CA LEU A 85 1.99 18.44 -3.08
C LEU A 85 3.48 18.21 -3.33
N LEU A 86 4.03 17.07 -2.94
CA LEU A 86 5.44 16.75 -3.18
C LEU A 86 5.74 16.61 -4.69
N GLU A 87 4.85 15.97 -5.45
CA GLU A 87 4.94 15.94 -6.92
C GLU A 87 4.93 17.36 -7.49
N ALA A 88 3.89 18.14 -7.19
CA ALA A 88 3.70 19.43 -7.84
C ALA A 88 4.82 20.40 -7.47
N CYS A 89 5.23 20.46 -6.20
CA CYS A 89 6.37 21.27 -5.78
C CYS A 89 7.67 20.77 -6.44
N GLY A 90 7.92 19.46 -6.40
CA GLY A 90 9.14 18.87 -6.96
C GLY A 90 9.29 19.14 -8.46
N ASN A 91 8.24 18.89 -9.26
CA ASN A 91 8.26 19.16 -10.70
C ASN A 91 8.33 20.67 -11.02
N HIS A 92 7.74 21.53 -10.18
CA HIS A 92 7.78 22.99 -10.35
C HIS A 92 9.20 23.50 -10.17
N PHE A 93 9.80 23.22 -9.01
CA PHE A 93 11.14 23.69 -8.67
C PHE A 93 12.26 22.97 -9.41
N HIS A 94 12.01 21.77 -9.95
CA HIS A 94 12.91 21.15 -10.92
C HIS A 94 12.94 21.94 -12.24
N THR A 95 11.83 22.57 -12.64
CA THR A 95 11.73 23.32 -13.90
C THR A 95 12.23 24.75 -13.76
N CYS A 96 11.84 25.47 -12.70
CA CYS A 96 12.21 26.87 -12.49
C CYS A 96 13.48 27.06 -11.65
N GLY A 97 14.05 25.98 -11.11
CA GLY A 97 15.21 26.00 -10.22
C GLY A 97 14.85 26.24 -8.75
N LEU A 98 15.66 25.71 -7.84
CA LEU A 98 15.44 25.89 -6.39
C LEU A 98 15.74 27.34 -5.96
N HIS A 99 14.76 27.98 -5.34
CA HIS A 99 14.84 29.31 -4.73
C HIS A 99 13.85 29.41 -3.56
N GLU A 100 13.87 30.52 -2.80
CA GLU A 100 12.87 30.72 -1.75
C GLU A 100 11.47 30.86 -2.36
N PRO A 101 10.48 30.04 -1.93
CA PRO A 101 9.15 30.08 -2.53
C PRO A 101 8.46 31.43 -2.31
N ASP A 102 7.82 31.94 -3.36
CA ASP A 102 7.02 33.16 -3.32
C ASP A 102 5.53 32.92 -3.66
N ASP A 103 4.73 34.00 -3.67
CA ASP A 103 3.31 33.93 -4.00
C ASP A 103 3.04 33.48 -5.45
N LYS A 104 3.96 33.74 -6.39
CA LYS A 104 3.83 33.29 -7.77
C LYS A 104 4.01 31.78 -7.85
N ASP A 105 4.98 31.23 -7.11
CA ASP A 105 5.16 29.78 -7.01
C ASP A 105 3.92 29.11 -6.43
N VAL A 106 3.38 29.65 -5.33
CA VAL A 106 2.16 29.12 -4.70
C VAL A 106 1.00 29.08 -5.69
N ASN A 107 0.78 30.16 -6.43
CA ASN A 107 -0.31 30.21 -7.42
C ASN A 107 -0.06 29.23 -8.58
N ALA A 108 1.17 29.14 -9.10
CA ALA A 108 1.52 28.21 -10.17
C ALA A 108 1.33 26.74 -9.75
N ILE A 109 1.77 26.39 -8.53
CA ILE A 109 1.60 25.05 -7.96
C ILE A 109 0.12 24.74 -7.77
N CYS A 110 -0.70 25.70 -7.31
CA CYS A 110 -2.15 25.51 -7.21
C CYS A 110 -2.79 25.17 -8.57
N GLU A 111 -2.42 25.86 -9.65
CA GLU A 111 -2.94 25.54 -10.98
C GLU A 111 -2.50 24.16 -11.48
N ARG A 112 -1.28 23.74 -11.17
CA ARG A 112 -0.80 22.38 -11.48
C ARG A 112 -1.58 21.31 -10.71
N LEU A 113 -1.87 21.56 -9.43
CA LEU A 113 -2.59 20.61 -8.57
C LEU A 113 -4.04 20.37 -9.01
N LYS A 114 -4.69 21.32 -9.70
CA LYS A 114 -6.05 21.14 -10.24
C LYS A 114 -6.14 20.10 -11.35
N LYS A 115 -5.00 19.71 -11.93
CA LYS A 115 -4.91 18.77 -13.04
C LYS A 115 -4.37 17.42 -12.55
N PRO A 116 -4.58 16.34 -13.33
CA PRO A 116 -3.84 15.11 -13.14
C PRO A 116 -2.33 15.36 -13.05
N ALA A 117 -1.60 14.47 -12.38
CA ALA A 117 -0.16 14.61 -12.21
C ALA A 117 0.55 14.65 -13.57
N GLU A 118 1.41 15.65 -13.78
CA GLU A 118 2.16 15.87 -15.02
C GLU A 118 3.59 16.29 -14.69
N GLY A 119 4.57 15.70 -15.37
CA GLY A 119 5.99 16.00 -15.21
C GLY A 119 6.83 14.74 -14.97
N LEU A 120 8.06 14.94 -14.48
CA LEU A 120 9.00 13.84 -14.26
C LEU A 120 8.64 12.98 -13.05
N ILE A 121 8.23 13.60 -11.94
CA ILE A 121 7.66 12.88 -10.80
C ILE A 121 6.26 12.38 -11.16
N PHE A 122 6.06 11.07 -11.07
CA PHE A 122 4.77 10.44 -11.31
C PHE A 122 4.27 9.76 -10.02
N PRO A 123 3.27 10.34 -9.33
CA PRO A 123 2.69 9.77 -8.14
C PRO A 123 1.69 8.66 -8.48
N PHE A 124 1.72 7.57 -7.71
CA PHE A 124 0.78 6.46 -7.87
C PHE A 124 0.40 5.86 -6.51
N LEU A 125 -0.75 5.19 -6.48
CA LEU A 125 -1.20 4.40 -5.34
C LEU A 125 -0.64 2.99 -5.44
N LEU A 126 0.05 2.55 -4.39
CA LEU A 126 0.27 1.13 -4.18
C LEU A 126 -0.78 0.60 -3.22
N ASN A 127 -1.71 -0.18 -3.76
CA ASN A 127 -2.70 -0.93 -3.01
C ASN A 127 -2.00 -2.17 -2.43
N THR A 128 -1.55 -2.05 -1.18
CA THR A 128 -0.83 -3.08 -0.43
C THR A 128 -1.78 -3.90 0.42
N ASP A 129 -1.38 -5.13 0.75
CA ASP A 129 -2.04 -5.97 1.77
C ASP A 129 -3.42 -6.52 1.42
N ASP A 130 -3.61 -6.82 0.15
CA ASP A 130 -3.99 -8.12 -0.44
C ASP A 130 -5.08 -9.06 0.13
N ILE A 131 -5.24 -9.09 1.44
CA ILE A 131 -5.30 -10.33 2.19
C ILE A 131 -6.51 -10.41 3.10
N GLU A 132 -6.85 -9.34 3.78
CA GLU A 132 -7.95 -9.32 4.74
C GLU A 132 -8.97 -8.29 4.28
N PRO A 133 -10.19 -8.70 3.88
CA PRO A 133 -11.21 -7.78 3.36
C PRO A 133 -11.74 -6.80 4.41
N ASP A 134 -11.58 -7.09 5.70
CA ASP A 134 -11.94 -6.16 6.77
C ASP A 134 -10.93 -6.22 7.92
N ARG A 135 -9.72 -5.77 7.61
CA ARG A 135 -8.55 -5.87 8.49
C ARG A 135 -8.71 -5.13 9.83
N TYR A 136 -9.35 -3.95 9.81
CA TYR A 136 -9.43 -3.03 10.96
C TYR A 136 -10.85 -2.86 11.53
N SER A 137 -11.81 -3.71 11.16
CA SER A 137 -13.20 -3.62 11.63
C SER A 137 -13.89 -2.28 11.39
N MET A 138 -13.63 -1.70 10.23
CA MET A 138 -14.21 -0.42 9.80
C MET A 138 -15.10 -0.58 8.57
N SER A 139 -15.10 -1.77 7.97
CA SER A 139 -15.95 -2.07 6.83
C SER A 139 -17.41 -2.20 7.28
N PRO A 140 -18.36 -1.50 6.63
CA PRO A 140 -19.78 -1.72 6.85
C PRO A 140 -20.26 -3.06 6.28
N LEU A 141 -19.35 -3.90 5.78
CA LEU A 141 -19.63 -5.23 5.20
C LEU A 141 -19.14 -6.36 6.11
N LYS A 142 -18.59 -6.05 7.29
CA LYS A 142 -17.91 -7.04 8.14
C LYS A 142 -18.77 -8.25 8.49
N GLU A 143 -20.03 -8.04 8.85
CA GLU A 143 -20.93 -9.12 9.26
C GLU A 143 -21.26 -10.03 8.06
N SER A 144 -21.50 -9.45 6.89
CA SER A 144 -21.84 -10.21 5.68
C SER A 144 -20.62 -10.92 5.06
N ILE A 145 -19.42 -10.36 5.19
CA ILE A 145 -18.15 -11.02 4.85
C ILE A 145 -17.96 -12.29 5.70
N VAL A 146 -18.25 -12.23 7.01
CA VAL A 146 -18.20 -13.40 7.89
C VAL A 146 -19.28 -14.42 7.53
N LYS A 147 -20.54 -13.98 7.37
CA LYS A 147 -21.67 -14.87 7.05
C LYS A 147 -21.52 -15.58 5.70
N SER A 148 -20.88 -14.93 4.72
CA SER A 148 -20.59 -15.54 3.42
C SER A 148 -19.44 -16.55 3.45
N GLY A 149 -18.73 -16.69 4.58
CA GLY A 149 -17.59 -17.60 4.73
C GLY A 149 -16.30 -17.09 4.09
N GLN A 150 -16.25 -15.82 3.69
CA GLN A 150 -15.14 -15.25 2.92
C GLN A 150 -14.15 -14.45 3.80
N SER A 151 -14.37 -14.37 5.11
CA SER A 151 -13.62 -13.49 6.03
C SER A 151 -12.13 -13.83 6.18
N ALA A 152 -11.72 -15.05 5.84
CA ALA A 152 -10.32 -15.46 5.82
C ALA A 152 -9.74 -15.63 4.41
N PHE A 153 -10.51 -15.34 3.35
CA PHE A 153 -10.01 -15.36 1.98
C PHE A 153 -9.15 -14.13 1.72
N PRO A 154 -8.11 -14.23 0.87
CA PRO A 154 -7.46 -13.03 0.34
C PRO A 154 -8.50 -12.09 -0.23
N ALA A 155 -8.44 -10.80 0.08
CA ALA A 155 -9.39 -9.82 -0.44
C ALA A 155 -9.50 -9.87 -1.98
N ALA A 156 -8.39 -10.17 -2.67
CA ALA A 156 -8.36 -10.37 -4.13
C ALA A 156 -9.13 -11.61 -4.66
N ASN A 157 -9.64 -12.47 -3.77
CA ASN A 157 -10.47 -13.62 -4.06
C ASN A 157 -11.89 -13.50 -3.48
N VAL A 158 -12.19 -12.44 -2.71
CA VAL A 158 -13.52 -12.20 -2.17
C VAL A 158 -14.44 -11.69 -3.28
N THR A 159 -15.65 -12.21 -3.31
CA THR A 159 -16.69 -11.78 -4.27
C THR A 159 -17.77 -10.97 -3.54
N THR A 160 -18.53 -10.17 -4.28
CA THR A 160 -19.61 -9.34 -3.72
C THR A 160 -20.87 -10.16 -3.39
N ARG A 161 -20.92 -11.43 -3.80
CA ARG A 161 -22.06 -12.31 -3.59
C ARG A 161 -22.34 -12.54 -2.11
N GLY A 162 -23.59 -12.26 -1.70
CA GLY A 162 -24.01 -12.41 -0.31
C GLY A 162 -23.46 -11.34 0.63
N LEU A 163 -22.80 -10.31 0.10
CA LEU A 163 -22.41 -9.14 0.88
C LEU A 163 -23.56 -8.13 0.91
N GLU A 164 -23.78 -7.56 2.09
CA GLU A 164 -24.81 -6.57 2.38
C GLU A 164 -24.31 -5.61 3.46
N ILE A 165 -24.92 -4.43 3.53
CA ILE A 165 -24.64 -3.44 4.57
C ILE A 165 -25.06 -4.00 5.93
N ASP A 166 -24.10 -4.08 6.86
CA ASP A 166 -24.32 -4.35 8.27
C ASP A 166 -25.07 -3.16 8.90
N GLN A 167 -26.36 -3.36 9.15
CA GLN A 167 -27.23 -2.35 9.73
C GLN A 167 -26.85 -1.99 11.18
N LYS A 168 -26.26 -2.93 11.94
CA LYS A 168 -25.79 -2.65 13.30
C LYS A 168 -24.54 -1.78 13.26
N PHE A 169 -23.63 -2.05 12.33
CA PHE A 169 -22.48 -1.19 12.08
C PHE A 169 -22.94 0.22 11.70
N ALA A 170 -23.86 0.35 10.74
CA ALA A 170 -24.40 1.64 10.32
C ALA A 170 -25.02 2.41 11.49
N GLN A 171 -25.91 1.78 12.26
CA GLN A 171 -26.54 2.40 13.43
C GLN A 171 -25.52 2.87 14.49
N LYS A 172 -24.43 2.12 14.66
CA LYS A 172 -23.41 2.40 15.67
C LYS A 172 -22.44 3.50 15.24
N TYR A 173 -22.06 3.55 13.96
CA TYR A 173 -20.89 4.32 13.52
C TYR A 173 -21.17 5.42 12.49
N VAL A 174 -22.41 5.60 12.05
CA VAL A 174 -22.75 6.74 11.19
C VAL A 174 -22.38 8.06 11.88
N GLY A 175 -21.62 8.90 11.18
CA GLY A 175 -21.08 10.18 11.65
C GLY A 175 -19.75 10.07 12.40
N SER A 176 -19.29 8.86 12.77
CA SER A 176 -18.05 8.69 13.54
C SER A 176 -16.97 7.86 12.83
N LEU A 177 -17.34 6.82 12.08
CA LEU A 177 -16.42 6.10 11.17
C LEU A 177 -16.84 6.24 9.70
N ILE A 178 -18.14 6.35 9.43
CA ILE A 178 -18.67 6.38 8.06
C ILE A 178 -19.84 7.37 7.98
N CYS A 179 -20.07 8.01 6.84
CA CYS A 179 -21.27 8.83 6.66
C CYS A 179 -22.36 8.10 5.88
N GLN A 180 -23.60 8.58 6.00
CA GLN A 180 -24.76 7.95 5.35
C GLN A 180 -24.61 7.85 3.83
N LYS A 181 -24.07 8.90 3.19
CA LYS A 181 -23.83 8.93 1.73
C LYS A 181 -22.84 7.86 1.27
N GLU A 182 -21.84 7.54 2.10
CA GLU A 182 -20.88 6.49 1.78
C GLU A 182 -21.48 5.10 1.90
N ILE A 183 -22.34 4.86 2.89
CA ILE A 183 -23.08 3.60 3.01
C ILE A 183 -23.92 3.38 1.74
N GLU A 184 -24.62 4.42 1.30
CA GLU A 184 -25.42 4.39 0.06
C GLU A 184 -24.57 4.14 -1.18
N LEU A 185 -23.39 4.78 -1.27
CA LEU A 185 -22.43 4.55 -2.35
C LEU A 185 -21.90 3.11 -2.35
N ILE A 186 -21.55 2.57 -1.19
CA ILE A 186 -21.08 1.18 -1.05
C ILE A 186 -22.19 0.21 -1.46
N ASP A 187 -23.42 0.40 -0.99
CA ASP A 187 -24.58 -0.43 -1.36
C ASP A 187 -24.87 -0.36 -2.88
N TYR A 188 -24.75 0.83 -3.47
CA TYR A 188 -24.85 1.00 -4.92
C TYR A 188 -23.76 0.23 -5.66
N CYS A 189 -22.49 0.41 -5.30
CA CYS A 189 -21.37 -0.27 -5.95
C CYS A 189 -21.40 -1.79 -5.76
N LEU A 190 -21.87 -2.29 -4.61
CA LEU A 190 -22.12 -3.73 -4.41
C LEU A 190 -23.09 -4.30 -5.45
N LYS A 191 -24.10 -3.53 -5.86
CA LYS A 191 -25.12 -3.96 -6.83
C LYS A 191 -24.67 -3.81 -8.28
N THR A 192 -23.67 -2.95 -8.56
CA THR A 192 -23.33 -2.55 -9.94
C THR A 192 -21.93 -2.98 -10.41
N CYS A 193 -20.97 -3.21 -9.51
CA CYS A 193 -19.56 -3.49 -9.85
C CYS A 193 -19.24 -4.96 -10.17
N GLY A 194 -20.25 -5.80 -10.41
CA GLY A 194 -20.08 -7.24 -10.67
C GLY A 194 -19.63 -8.02 -9.44
N ASP A 195 -19.02 -9.20 -9.65
CA ASP A 195 -18.72 -10.19 -8.60
C ASP A 195 -17.28 -10.05 -8.03
N SER A 196 -16.75 -8.82 -7.93
CA SER A 196 -15.38 -8.56 -7.48
C SER A 196 -15.36 -7.55 -6.33
N TYR A 197 -14.99 -8.02 -5.12
CA TYR A 197 -14.95 -7.17 -3.93
C TYR A 197 -13.95 -6.02 -4.06
N ILE A 198 -12.75 -6.31 -4.56
CA ILE A 198 -11.68 -5.31 -4.69
C ILE A 198 -11.96 -4.29 -5.81
N ASP A 199 -12.67 -4.67 -6.87
CA ASP A 199 -13.12 -3.71 -7.88
C ASP A 199 -14.23 -2.81 -7.33
N MET A 200 -15.14 -3.36 -6.51
CA MET A 200 -16.14 -2.57 -5.78
C MET A 200 -15.48 -1.58 -4.82
N ALA A 201 -14.52 -2.02 -4.00
CA ALA A 201 -13.82 -1.14 -3.06
C ALA A 201 -13.05 -0.03 -3.77
N ASP A 202 -12.33 -0.34 -4.86
CA ASP A 202 -11.65 0.68 -5.66
C ASP A 202 -12.67 1.62 -6.33
N ALA A 203 -13.79 1.12 -6.87
CA ALA A 203 -14.82 1.98 -7.46
C ALA A 203 -15.37 3.00 -6.44
N VAL A 204 -15.71 2.55 -5.23
CA VAL A 204 -16.15 3.44 -4.14
C VAL A 204 -15.08 4.49 -3.84
N LYS A 205 -13.82 4.07 -3.63
CA LYS A 205 -12.71 4.99 -3.33
C LYS A 205 -12.50 6.02 -4.42
N TYR A 206 -12.48 5.64 -5.68
CA TYR A 206 -12.27 6.60 -6.78
C TYR A 206 -13.43 7.59 -6.92
N THR A 207 -14.68 7.16 -6.68
CA THR A 207 -15.82 8.08 -6.62
C THR A 207 -15.68 9.07 -5.47
N GLN A 208 -15.22 8.62 -4.29
CA GLN A 208 -14.91 9.52 -3.17
C GLN A 208 -13.75 10.47 -3.51
N LEU A 209 -12.67 9.97 -4.12
CA LEU A 209 -11.52 10.78 -4.53
C LEU A 209 -11.91 11.89 -5.51
N GLU A 210 -12.80 11.61 -6.46
CA GLU A 210 -13.33 12.62 -7.37
C GLU A 210 -14.08 13.72 -6.60
N HIS A 211 -14.97 13.34 -5.68
CA HIS A 211 -15.70 14.29 -4.85
C HIS A 211 -14.76 15.17 -4.00
N PHE A 212 -13.78 14.56 -3.32
CA PHE A 212 -12.84 15.32 -2.49
C PHE A 212 -11.83 16.14 -3.30
N SER A 213 -11.56 15.74 -4.55
CA SER A 213 -10.70 16.54 -5.43
C SER A 213 -11.26 17.94 -5.65
N GLU A 214 -12.58 18.05 -5.85
CA GLU A 214 -13.28 19.32 -5.97
C GLU A 214 -13.20 20.14 -4.68
N ALA A 215 -13.47 19.49 -3.53
CA ALA A 215 -13.48 20.16 -2.23
C ALA A 215 -12.10 20.74 -1.84
N PHE A 216 -11.02 19.97 -2.06
CA PHE A 216 -9.66 20.44 -1.79
C PHE A 216 -9.14 21.38 -2.88
N GLY A 217 -9.65 21.27 -4.12
CA GLY A 217 -9.10 21.94 -5.30
C GLY A 217 -7.77 21.35 -5.75
N ILE A 218 -7.60 20.04 -5.52
CA ILE A 218 -6.42 19.24 -5.88
C ILE A 218 -6.94 17.95 -6.51
N ASP A 219 -6.48 17.57 -7.69
CA ASP A 219 -6.83 16.28 -8.29
C ASP A 219 -6.15 15.15 -7.51
N LEU A 220 -6.95 14.39 -6.74
CA LEU A 220 -6.50 13.27 -5.90
C LEU A 220 -6.58 11.92 -6.61
N ARG A 221 -7.08 11.87 -7.85
CA ARG A 221 -7.30 10.62 -8.60
C ARG A 221 -5.98 10.09 -9.17
N LEU A 222 -5.15 9.58 -8.28
CA LEU A 222 -3.91 8.92 -8.64
C LEU A 222 -4.20 7.53 -9.22
N PRO A 223 -3.53 7.12 -10.30
CA PRO A 223 -3.60 5.73 -10.77
C PRO A 223 -2.96 4.79 -9.75
N ALA A 224 -3.43 3.54 -9.72
CA ALA A 224 -3.09 2.54 -8.74
C ALA A 224 -2.43 1.29 -9.34
N MET A 225 -1.68 0.58 -8.49
CA MET A 225 -1.15 -0.76 -8.72
C MET A 225 -1.62 -1.67 -7.59
N ARG A 226 -2.16 -2.86 -7.92
CA ARG A 226 -2.51 -3.90 -6.93
C ARG A 226 -1.38 -4.93 -6.85
N LEU A 227 -0.79 -5.08 -5.68
CA LEU A 227 0.22 -6.09 -5.38
C LEU A 227 -0.17 -6.85 -4.10
N PRO A 228 0.23 -8.12 -3.96
CA PRO A 228 0.94 -8.98 -4.92
C PRO A 228 0.06 -9.87 -5.83
N LEU A 229 -1.15 -10.28 -5.41
CA LEU A 229 -1.88 -11.41 -6.02
C LEU A 229 -2.35 -11.09 -7.44
N ALA A 230 -2.78 -9.86 -7.70
CA ALA A 230 -3.21 -9.45 -9.04
C ALA A 230 -2.08 -9.55 -10.08
N ILE A 231 -0.83 -9.29 -9.68
CA ILE A 231 0.34 -9.44 -10.55
C ILE A 231 0.73 -10.91 -10.67
N MET A 232 0.79 -11.66 -9.56
CA MET A 232 1.14 -13.09 -9.62
C MET A 232 0.15 -13.91 -10.46
N LYS A 233 -1.15 -13.58 -10.46
CA LYS A 233 -2.14 -14.22 -11.35
C LYS A 233 -1.87 -14.00 -12.84
N LYS A 234 -1.15 -12.92 -13.21
CA LYS A 234 -0.84 -12.54 -14.59
C LYS A 234 0.56 -12.94 -15.03
N GLU A 235 1.47 -13.12 -14.09
CA GLU A 235 2.85 -13.55 -14.35
C GLU A 235 2.92 -15.06 -14.68
N THR A 236 3.88 -15.43 -15.53
CA THR A 236 4.30 -16.84 -15.66
C THR A 236 5.24 -17.21 -14.51
N ALA A 237 5.61 -18.50 -14.41
CA ALA A 237 6.62 -18.93 -13.44
C ALA A 237 7.96 -18.18 -13.58
N ASP A 238 8.32 -17.66 -14.76
CA ASP A 238 9.53 -16.86 -14.95
C ASP A 238 9.41 -15.39 -14.50
N GLY A 239 8.20 -14.98 -14.09
CA GLY A 239 7.89 -13.65 -13.57
C GLY A 239 8.69 -13.27 -12.34
N LEU A 240 8.71 -11.96 -12.06
CA LEU A 240 9.57 -11.39 -11.02
C LEU A 240 9.16 -11.86 -9.63
N LEU A 241 7.88 -11.79 -9.28
CA LEU A 241 7.43 -12.17 -7.93
C LEU A 241 7.61 -13.66 -7.69
N HIS A 242 7.40 -14.47 -8.74
CA HIS A 242 7.67 -15.91 -8.69
C HIS A 242 9.15 -16.21 -8.44
N HIS A 243 10.05 -15.53 -9.16
CA HIS A 243 11.49 -15.65 -8.95
C HIS A 243 11.91 -15.22 -7.54
N VAL A 244 11.39 -14.09 -7.04
CA VAL A 244 11.65 -13.64 -5.67
C VAL A 244 11.26 -14.72 -4.66
N ILE A 245 10.07 -15.32 -4.80
CA ILE A 245 9.61 -16.39 -3.90
C ILE A 245 10.53 -17.62 -3.99
N ARG A 246 10.94 -18.03 -5.19
CA ARG A 246 11.88 -19.15 -5.35
C ARG A 246 13.22 -18.92 -4.66
N GLU A 247 13.84 -17.77 -4.91
CA GLU A 247 15.17 -17.50 -4.37
C GLU A 247 15.17 -17.41 -2.85
N VAL A 248 14.13 -16.81 -2.25
CA VAL A 248 14.06 -16.71 -0.78
C VAL A 248 13.70 -18.01 -0.07
N HIS A 249 13.24 -19.04 -0.80
CA HIS A 249 12.94 -20.38 -0.25
C HIS A 249 13.93 -21.46 -0.68
N LYS A 250 14.97 -21.10 -1.45
CA LYS A 250 15.89 -22.03 -2.09
C LYS A 250 16.52 -23.04 -1.14
N ASP A 251 17.00 -22.56 0.00
CA ASP A 251 17.68 -23.34 1.03
C ASP A 251 17.64 -22.63 2.39
N TYR A 252 18.25 -23.25 3.40
CA TYR A 252 18.36 -22.71 4.76
C TYR A 252 19.00 -21.32 4.78
N GLU A 253 20.09 -21.13 4.05
CA GLU A 253 20.88 -19.90 4.04
C GLU A 253 20.09 -18.74 3.42
N ALA A 254 19.31 -19.02 2.36
CA ALA A 254 18.42 -18.03 1.76
C ALA A 254 17.37 -17.53 2.76
N VAL A 255 16.70 -18.44 3.48
CA VAL A 255 15.71 -18.08 4.49
C VAL A 255 16.37 -17.32 5.65
N GLU A 256 17.53 -17.77 6.10
CA GLU A 256 18.30 -17.11 7.16
C GLU A 256 18.70 -15.68 6.78
N ARG A 257 19.18 -15.45 5.55
CA ARG A 257 19.52 -14.12 5.05
C ARG A 257 18.31 -13.19 5.05
N VAL A 258 17.15 -13.67 4.59
CA VAL A 258 15.91 -12.87 4.64
C VAL A 258 15.53 -12.56 6.08
N TYR A 259 15.59 -13.56 6.97
CA TYR A 259 15.30 -13.40 8.39
C TYR A 259 16.20 -12.34 9.04
N GLY A 260 17.50 -12.33 8.74
CA GLY A 260 18.42 -11.28 9.15
C GLY A 260 17.96 -9.89 8.70
N CYS A 261 17.57 -9.75 7.44
CA CYS A 261 17.08 -8.48 6.90
C CYS A 261 15.79 -7.96 7.58
N ILE A 262 15.00 -8.84 8.19
CA ILE A 262 13.73 -8.49 8.84
C ILE A 262 13.77 -8.61 10.37
N GLY A 263 14.94 -8.85 10.96
CA GLY A 263 15.12 -8.98 12.42
C GLY A 263 14.46 -10.22 13.02
N ARG A 264 14.48 -11.35 12.31
CA ARG A 264 13.98 -12.66 12.76
C ARG A 264 15.14 -13.65 12.91
N SER A 265 14.91 -14.71 13.68
CA SER A 265 15.90 -15.77 13.92
C SER A 265 15.42 -17.12 13.40
N MET A 266 16.37 -17.98 13.03
CA MET A 266 16.10 -19.36 12.62
C MET A 266 15.75 -20.30 13.78
N LYS A 267 15.59 -19.79 15.02
CA LYS A 267 15.29 -20.61 16.20
C LYS A 267 13.87 -21.17 16.17
N SER A 268 12.87 -20.31 15.97
CA SER A 268 11.46 -20.72 15.96
C SER A 268 11.00 -21.22 14.60
N ARG A 269 11.51 -20.64 13.50
CA ARG A 269 11.13 -20.95 12.12
C ARG A 269 9.62 -20.80 11.86
N THR A 270 9.02 -19.80 12.51
CA THR A 270 7.57 -19.55 12.47
C THR A 270 7.18 -18.41 11.55
N THR A 271 8.12 -17.56 11.13
CA THR A 271 7.83 -16.45 10.21
C THR A 271 7.81 -16.95 8.78
N LEU A 272 6.60 -17.18 8.26
CA LEU A 272 6.42 -17.54 6.86
C LEU A 272 6.78 -16.36 5.94
N LEU A 273 7.66 -16.60 4.96
CA LEU A 273 8.07 -15.61 3.96
C LEU A 273 6.98 -15.38 2.91
N THR A 274 6.19 -16.42 2.64
CA THR A 274 4.91 -16.33 1.95
C THR A 274 3.86 -17.14 2.70
N ILE A 275 2.61 -16.70 2.72
CA ILE A 275 1.50 -17.37 3.41
C ILE A 275 0.78 -18.27 2.39
N PRO A 276 0.95 -19.60 2.44
CA PRO A 276 0.27 -20.49 1.51
C PRO A 276 -1.25 -20.41 1.68
N HIS A 277 -1.97 -20.36 0.57
CA HIS A 277 -3.42 -20.43 0.60
C HIS A 277 -3.85 -21.88 0.80
N SER A 278 -4.85 -22.07 1.65
CA SER A 278 -5.41 -23.41 1.89
C SER A 278 -6.19 -23.90 0.66
N PRO A 279 -6.37 -25.23 0.50
CA PRO A 279 -7.30 -25.78 -0.51
C PRO A 279 -8.74 -25.29 -0.36
N LYS A 280 -9.12 -24.83 0.85
CA LYS A 280 -10.42 -24.21 1.13
C LYS A 280 -10.50 -22.73 0.76
N GLY A 281 -9.41 -22.13 0.26
CA GLY A 281 -9.34 -20.73 -0.20
C GLY A 281 -8.84 -19.72 0.83
N PHE A 282 -8.64 -20.12 2.10
CA PHE A 282 -8.11 -19.24 3.14
C PHE A 282 -6.70 -18.73 2.82
N GLY A 283 -6.45 -17.45 3.10
CA GLY A 283 -5.18 -16.77 2.85
C GLY A 283 -4.84 -15.65 3.85
N SER A 284 -5.64 -15.46 4.90
CA SER A 284 -5.39 -14.45 5.94
C SER A 284 -4.01 -14.64 6.59
N LYS A 285 -3.20 -13.58 6.62
CA LYS A 285 -1.89 -13.59 7.29
C LYS A 285 -2.04 -13.70 8.81
N ARG A 286 -3.14 -13.17 9.35
CA ARG A 286 -3.43 -13.19 10.79
C ARG A 286 -3.88 -14.55 11.29
N ALA A 287 -4.70 -15.26 10.50
CA ALA A 287 -5.22 -16.58 10.85
C ALA A 287 -4.19 -17.71 10.63
N ALA A 288 -3.21 -17.51 9.75
CA ALA A 288 -2.20 -18.51 9.43
C ALA A 288 -1.10 -18.59 10.50
N LYS A 289 -0.86 -19.80 11.01
CA LYS A 289 0.29 -20.15 11.84
C LYS A 289 1.15 -21.15 11.09
N GLY A 290 2.43 -20.83 10.93
CA GLY A 290 3.33 -21.61 10.11
C GLY A 290 4.53 -22.17 10.86
N LYS A 291 5.08 -23.27 10.36
CA LYS A 291 6.39 -23.77 10.77
C LYS A 291 7.18 -24.33 9.58
N ILE A 292 8.42 -23.88 9.45
CA ILE A 292 9.33 -24.23 8.35
C ILE A 292 10.26 -25.35 8.81
N TYR A 293 10.37 -26.42 8.01
CA TYR A 293 11.18 -27.59 8.30
C TYR A 293 12.24 -27.81 7.22
N PHE A 294 13.47 -28.11 7.67
CA PHE A 294 14.61 -28.39 6.81
C PHE A 294 15.11 -29.82 7.02
N ALA A 295 15.65 -30.42 5.98
CA ALA A 295 16.43 -31.65 6.01
C ALA A 295 17.86 -31.31 5.55
N GLY A 296 18.77 -31.13 6.52
CA GLY A 296 20.05 -30.46 6.25
C GLY A 296 19.81 -29.01 5.82
N THR A 297 20.35 -28.62 4.66
CA THR A 297 20.14 -27.29 4.07
C THR A 297 18.90 -27.20 3.19
N LYS A 298 18.33 -28.34 2.78
CA LYS A 298 17.16 -28.39 1.88
C LYS A 298 15.88 -28.05 2.64
N LEU A 299 15.08 -27.13 2.10
CA LEU A 299 13.72 -26.90 2.58
C LEU A 299 12.89 -28.17 2.35
N LYS A 300 12.47 -28.81 3.45
CA LYS A 300 11.70 -30.05 3.39
C LYS A 300 10.22 -29.76 3.17
N ASN A 301 9.62 -29.00 4.08
CA ASN A 301 8.23 -28.61 3.98
C ASN A 301 7.89 -27.43 4.90
N VAL A 302 6.72 -26.86 4.66
CA VAL A 302 6.08 -25.85 5.51
C VAL A 302 4.75 -26.41 5.98
N LYS A 303 4.54 -26.47 7.29
CA LYS A 303 3.24 -26.78 7.88
C LYS A 303 2.48 -25.50 8.17
N VAL A 304 1.19 -25.50 7.86
CA VAL A 304 0.31 -24.35 8.04
C VAL A 304 -0.97 -24.79 8.74
N ASP A 305 -1.28 -24.10 9.83
CA ASP A 305 -2.53 -24.18 10.57
C ASP A 305 -3.28 -22.85 10.35
N TYR A 306 -4.50 -22.93 9.83
CA TYR A 306 -5.42 -21.79 9.83
C TYR A 306 -6.40 -21.95 10.97
N GLU A 307 -6.45 -20.94 11.83
CA GLU A 307 -7.38 -20.90 12.96
C GLU A 307 -8.19 -19.61 12.95
N THR A 308 -9.44 -19.71 13.39
CA THR A 308 -10.32 -18.56 13.54
C THR A 308 -9.69 -17.56 14.50
N THR A 309 -9.41 -16.35 14.00
CA THR A 309 -8.58 -15.38 14.71
C THR A 309 -9.19 -13.97 14.64
N PRO A 310 -9.22 -13.22 15.76
CA PRO A 310 -9.60 -11.81 15.72
C PRO A 310 -8.59 -10.99 14.92
N LEU A 311 -9.12 -10.10 14.08
CA LEU A 311 -8.38 -9.11 13.33
C LEU A 311 -8.13 -7.87 14.19
N TYR A 312 -7.70 -6.77 13.56
CA TYR A 312 -7.40 -5.54 14.29
C TYR A 312 -8.71 -4.78 14.60
N PRO A 313 -8.82 -4.18 15.80
CA PRO A 313 -9.95 -3.32 16.12
C PRO A 313 -9.87 -2.00 15.36
N ASN A 314 -11.02 -1.31 15.27
CA ASN A 314 -11.05 0.09 14.90
C ASN A 314 -10.66 0.99 16.09
N ALA A 315 -10.25 2.23 15.81
CA ALA A 315 -9.81 3.15 16.86
C ALA A 315 -10.92 3.68 17.78
N ILE A 316 -12.21 3.54 17.42
CA ILE A 316 -13.34 4.07 18.20
C ILE A 316 -13.82 3.06 19.25
N ASP A 317 -13.94 1.78 18.90
CA ASP A 317 -14.31 0.71 19.82
C ASP A 317 -13.35 -0.47 19.73
N PRO A 318 -12.35 -0.54 20.63
CA PRO A 318 -11.38 -1.63 20.68
C PRO A 318 -11.97 -3.03 20.90
N LYS A 319 -13.23 -3.14 21.33
CA LYS A 319 -13.91 -4.42 21.55
C LYS A 319 -14.66 -4.92 20.32
N ASP A 320 -14.90 -4.03 19.35
CA ASP A 320 -15.58 -4.38 18.12
C ASP A 320 -14.56 -4.78 17.07
N VAL A 321 -14.25 -6.08 17.05
CA VAL A 321 -13.23 -6.67 16.18
C VAL A 321 -13.87 -7.52 15.10
N SER A 322 -13.30 -7.45 13.92
CA SER A 322 -13.62 -8.39 12.85
C SER A 322 -12.87 -9.71 13.06
N VAL A 323 -13.35 -10.77 12.42
CA VAL A 323 -12.84 -12.12 12.64
C VAL A 323 -12.57 -12.78 11.30
N ALA A 324 -11.35 -13.25 11.11
CA ALA A 324 -11.04 -14.17 10.01
C ALA A 324 -11.43 -15.58 10.47
N VAL A 325 -12.53 -16.09 9.93
CA VAL A 325 -13.04 -17.44 10.26
C VAL A 325 -12.38 -18.44 9.33
N ALA A 326 -11.57 -19.31 9.92
CA ALA A 326 -10.86 -20.36 9.20
C ALA A 326 -10.63 -21.57 10.12
N ASP A 327 -10.56 -22.74 9.50
CA ASP A 327 -10.15 -23.99 10.13
C ASP A 327 -9.59 -24.91 9.06
N ASP A 328 -8.27 -25.00 8.98
CA ASP A 328 -7.60 -25.95 8.09
C ASP A 328 -6.17 -26.28 8.55
N HIS A 329 -5.70 -27.48 8.23
CA HIS A 329 -4.33 -27.89 8.47
C HIS A 329 -3.78 -28.57 7.23
N PHE A 330 -2.62 -28.12 6.75
CA PHE A 330 -1.97 -28.73 5.61
C PHE A 330 -0.46 -28.56 5.63
N THR A 331 0.20 -29.27 4.72
CA THR A 331 1.64 -29.21 4.51
C THR A 331 1.94 -28.92 3.05
N ILE A 332 2.88 -28.02 2.81
CA ILE A 332 3.43 -27.71 1.49
C ILE A 332 4.84 -28.27 1.42
N GLU A 333 5.09 -29.15 0.45
CA GLU A 333 6.43 -29.66 0.17
C GLU A 333 7.34 -28.51 -0.26
N GLY A 334 8.57 -28.49 0.26
CA GLY A 334 9.52 -27.40 0.05
C GLY A 334 9.86 -27.20 -1.42
N GLU A 335 9.87 -28.28 -2.21
CA GLU A 335 10.09 -28.24 -3.65
C GLU A 335 9.09 -27.31 -4.36
N LYS A 336 7.81 -27.30 -3.95
CA LYS A 336 6.79 -26.41 -4.52
C LYS A 336 7.07 -24.93 -4.30
N LEU A 337 7.81 -24.59 -3.25
CA LEU A 337 8.24 -23.20 -2.98
C LEU A 337 9.54 -22.86 -3.72
N VAL A 338 10.40 -23.85 -3.95
CA VAL A 338 11.65 -23.69 -4.72
C VAL A 338 11.38 -23.63 -6.23
N SER A 339 10.34 -24.29 -6.73
CA SER A 339 9.85 -24.22 -8.12
C SER A 339 8.53 -23.44 -8.23
N TYR A 340 8.37 -22.42 -7.39
CA TYR A 340 7.11 -21.70 -7.19
C TYR A 340 6.36 -21.31 -8.47
N ASN A 341 5.08 -21.67 -8.49
CA ASN A 341 4.06 -21.31 -9.45
C ASN A 341 2.76 -20.95 -8.69
N PHE A 342 2.26 -19.72 -8.86
CA PHE A 342 1.06 -19.25 -8.15
C PHE A 342 -0.18 -20.11 -8.46
N ASN A 343 -0.31 -20.64 -9.67
CA ASN A 343 -1.47 -21.45 -10.05
C ASN A 343 -1.49 -22.83 -9.35
N GLU A 344 -0.32 -23.34 -8.96
CA GLU A 344 -0.19 -24.65 -8.31
C GLU A 344 -0.09 -24.55 -6.79
N THR A 345 0.57 -23.50 -6.30
CA THR A 345 0.79 -23.24 -4.87
C THR A 345 0.51 -21.77 -4.57
N PRO A 346 -0.76 -21.32 -4.64
CA PRO A 346 -1.10 -19.93 -4.40
C PRO A 346 -0.66 -19.52 -3.00
N SER A 347 0.00 -18.37 -2.89
CA SER A 347 0.49 -17.87 -1.61
C SER A 347 0.62 -16.35 -1.63
N SER A 348 0.49 -15.75 -0.46
CA SER A 348 0.60 -14.31 -0.26
C SER A 348 1.96 -13.92 0.33
N PRO A 349 2.88 -13.35 -0.47
CA PRO A 349 4.18 -12.95 0.03
C PRO A 349 4.08 -11.83 1.06
N GLN A 350 5.07 -11.76 1.95
CA GLN A 350 5.20 -10.63 2.87
C GLN A 350 5.54 -9.34 2.13
N PHE A 351 5.16 -8.18 2.69
CA PHE A 351 5.35 -6.85 2.09
C PHE A 351 6.77 -6.62 1.59
N PHE A 352 7.78 -6.91 2.42
CA PHE A 352 9.18 -6.69 2.07
C PHE A 352 9.68 -7.51 0.87
N LEU A 353 8.96 -8.57 0.47
CA LEU A 353 9.28 -9.33 -0.74
C LEU A 353 8.62 -8.73 -1.97
N TYR A 354 7.29 -8.56 -1.94
CA TYR A 354 6.59 -8.11 -3.15
C TYR A 354 6.86 -6.66 -3.48
N ILE A 355 7.25 -5.85 -2.50
CA ILE A 355 7.60 -4.45 -2.73
C ILE A 355 8.84 -4.30 -3.62
N LEU A 356 9.68 -5.34 -3.76
CA LEU A 356 10.78 -5.37 -4.73
C LEU A 356 10.27 -5.24 -6.19
N ALA A 357 9.03 -5.63 -6.45
CA ALA A 357 8.37 -5.45 -7.75
C ALA A 357 7.71 -4.08 -7.94
N SER A 358 7.69 -3.24 -6.91
CA SER A 358 7.17 -1.87 -7.02
C SER A 358 8.18 -0.98 -7.76
N PRO A 359 7.74 -0.16 -8.74
CA PRO A 359 8.61 0.68 -9.56
C PRO A 359 9.09 1.95 -8.84
N GLU A 360 8.73 2.12 -7.57
CA GLU A 360 8.95 3.32 -6.78
C GLU A 360 10.43 3.77 -6.73
N ASN A 361 10.66 5.06 -6.94
CA ASN A 361 11.93 5.76 -6.68
C ASN A 361 11.85 6.58 -5.39
N ALA A 362 10.63 6.87 -4.94
CA ALA A 362 10.34 7.42 -3.62
C ALA A 362 9.08 6.79 -3.03
N ALA A 363 9.05 6.69 -1.71
CA ALA A 363 7.94 6.17 -0.93
C ALA A 363 7.52 7.20 0.12
N LEU A 364 6.24 7.56 0.13
CA LEU A 364 5.63 8.34 1.19
C LEU A 364 4.90 7.40 2.17
N TRP A 365 5.32 7.43 3.43
CA TRP A 365 4.67 6.74 4.53
C TRP A 365 3.75 7.67 5.30
N HIS A 366 2.71 7.09 5.89
CA HIS A 366 1.69 7.82 6.65
C HIS A 366 1.98 7.61 8.14
N GLY A 367 2.74 8.51 8.78
CA GLY A 367 2.86 8.50 10.24
C GLY A 367 3.78 7.44 10.86
N ILE A 368 4.87 7.04 10.21
CA ILE A 368 5.89 6.19 10.84
C ILE A 368 6.35 6.87 12.14
N GLY A 369 6.12 6.22 13.27
CA GLY A 369 6.38 6.77 14.61
C GLY A 369 5.14 6.82 15.50
N ALA A 370 3.95 7.09 14.94
CA ALA A 370 2.70 7.09 15.70
C ALA A 370 2.30 5.67 16.17
N PHE A 371 2.52 4.66 15.31
CA PHE A 371 2.08 3.27 15.54
C PHE A 371 3.21 2.24 15.50
N GLY A 372 4.46 2.66 15.71
CA GLY A 372 5.60 1.72 15.81
C GLY A 372 5.99 1.00 14.50
N ALA A 373 5.52 1.48 13.35
CA ALA A 373 5.79 0.91 12.02
C ALA A 373 7.24 1.07 11.51
N SER A 374 8.17 1.58 12.33
CA SER A 374 9.59 1.73 11.96
C SER A 374 10.25 0.40 11.56
N GLN A 375 9.76 -0.72 12.10
CA GLN A 375 10.23 -2.06 11.72
C GLN A 375 9.92 -2.41 10.27
N LEU A 376 8.80 -1.90 9.72
CA LEU A 376 8.43 -2.09 8.32
C LEU A 376 9.42 -1.39 7.39
N VAL A 377 9.70 -0.11 7.68
CA VAL A 377 10.71 0.68 6.94
C VAL A 377 12.09 0.03 7.06
N LYS A 378 12.46 -0.48 8.25
CA LYS A 378 13.73 -1.19 8.43
C LYS A 378 13.84 -2.43 7.55
N SER A 379 12.81 -3.26 7.55
CA SER A 379 12.76 -4.46 6.70
C SER A 379 12.81 -4.10 5.22
N TYR A 380 12.06 -3.08 4.81
CA TYR A 380 12.04 -2.55 3.45
C TYR A 380 13.43 -2.08 2.99
N VAL A 381 14.05 -1.18 3.75
CA VAL A 381 15.37 -0.60 3.43
C VAL A 381 16.44 -1.67 3.41
N THR A 382 16.44 -2.57 4.40
CA THR A 382 17.47 -3.61 4.54
C THR A 382 17.37 -4.65 3.43
N VAL A 383 16.16 -5.08 3.05
CA VAL A 383 15.96 -6.02 1.93
C VAL A 383 16.38 -5.38 0.60
N ARG A 384 15.98 -4.13 0.32
CA ARG A 384 16.44 -3.40 -0.88
C ARG A 384 17.97 -3.30 -0.91
N LEU A 385 18.61 -2.96 0.21
CA LEU A 385 20.07 -2.89 0.32
C LEU A 385 20.74 -4.23 0.06
N ALA A 386 20.25 -5.31 0.66
CA ALA A 386 20.81 -6.66 0.49
C ALA A 386 20.69 -7.14 -0.97
N CYS A 387 19.56 -6.87 -1.61
CA CYS A 387 19.39 -7.13 -3.04
C CYS A 387 20.35 -6.26 -3.88
N SER A 388 20.52 -4.97 -3.56
CA SER A 388 21.43 -4.07 -4.29
C SER A 388 22.90 -4.48 -4.25
N ARG A 389 23.27 -5.32 -3.28
CA ARG A 389 24.61 -5.88 -3.08
C ARG A 389 24.72 -7.33 -3.59
N ASP A 390 23.70 -7.83 -4.30
CA ASP A 390 23.60 -9.23 -4.75
C ASP A 390 23.77 -10.26 -3.63
N SER A 391 23.48 -9.87 -2.38
CA SER A 391 23.66 -10.72 -1.21
C SER A 391 22.41 -11.51 -0.84
N LEU A 392 21.23 -11.10 -1.34
CA LEU A 392 19.96 -11.76 -1.06
C LEU A 392 19.34 -12.45 -2.29
N ILE A 393 19.00 -11.66 -3.30
CA ILE A 393 18.45 -12.11 -4.58
C ILE A 393 19.28 -11.47 -5.68
N LYS A 394 19.83 -12.29 -6.57
CA LYS A 394 20.78 -11.86 -7.62
C LYS A 394 20.07 -11.57 -8.93
N ASP A 395 20.75 -10.87 -9.83
CA ASP A 395 20.36 -10.66 -11.23
C ASP A 395 19.01 -9.92 -11.42
N LEU A 396 18.52 -9.24 -10.37
CA LEU A 396 17.25 -8.53 -10.41
C LEU A 396 17.28 -7.36 -11.41
N LYS A 397 18.41 -6.68 -11.55
CA LYS A 397 18.60 -5.60 -12.52
C LYS A 397 18.70 -6.16 -13.93
N GLU A 398 19.56 -7.16 -14.14
CA GLU A 398 19.90 -7.72 -15.44
C GLU A 398 18.72 -8.48 -16.07
N LYS A 399 18.01 -9.29 -15.27
CA LYS A 399 16.91 -10.14 -15.73
C LYS A 399 15.56 -9.42 -15.74
N TYR A 400 15.31 -8.56 -14.75
CA TYR A 400 14.00 -7.95 -14.52
C TYR A 400 13.97 -6.43 -14.74
N GLY A 401 15.12 -5.79 -14.98
CA GLY A 401 15.20 -4.35 -15.23
C GLY A 401 14.88 -3.51 -13.99
N LEU A 402 15.07 -4.06 -12.79
CA LEU A 402 14.71 -3.39 -11.55
C LEU A 402 15.72 -2.32 -11.16
N ALA A 403 15.20 -1.20 -10.62
CA ALA A 403 16.00 -0.25 -9.88
C ALA A 403 16.37 -0.87 -8.52
N MET A 404 17.67 -1.10 -8.33
CA MET A 404 18.21 -1.72 -7.11
C MET A 404 18.54 -0.68 -6.03
N GLU A 405 18.41 0.60 -6.35
CA GLU A 405 18.60 1.70 -5.40
C GLU A 405 17.52 1.64 -4.31
N ILE A 406 17.88 2.11 -3.11
CA ILE A 406 16.91 2.29 -2.04
C ILE A 406 16.10 3.54 -2.38
N PRO A 407 14.77 3.43 -2.53
CA PRO A 407 13.94 4.58 -2.84
C PRO A 407 14.04 5.65 -1.75
N LEU A 408 13.88 6.92 -2.11
CA LEU A 408 13.77 7.99 -1.11
C LEU A 408 12.62 7.69 -0.16
N GLN A 409 12.84 7.86 1.13
CA GLN A 409 11.81 7.62 2.15
C GLN A 409 11.31 8.98 2.65
N PHE A 410 10.02 9.22 2.51
CA PHE A 410 9.33 10.37 3.09
C PHE A 410 8.30 9.89 4.10
N ASN A 411 8.02 10.69 5.11
CA ASN A 411 7.07 10.35 6.15
C ASN A 411 6.19 11.54 6.47
N LEU A 412 4.88 11.34 6.55
CA LEU A 412 3.98 12.28 7.20
C LEU A 412 4.33 12.33 8.70
N VAL A 413 4.66 13.51 9.19
CA VAL A 413 5.09 13.70 10.58
C VAL A 413 3.90 13.48 11.52
N PRO A 414 4.00 12.57 12.52
CA PRO A 414 2.89 12.19 13.40
C PRO A 414 2.12 13.36 14.02
N GLU A 415 2.82 14.41 14.47
CA GLU A 415 2.22 15.58 15.12
C GLU A 415 1.34 16.41 14.18
N PHE A 416 1.48 16.21 12.86
CA PHE A 416 0.71 16.89 11.82
C PHE A 416 -0.34 15.96 11.19
N MET A 417 -0.51 14.73 11.69
CA MET A 417 -1.54 13.83 11.18
C MET A 417 -2.93 14.41 11.45
N TRP A 418 -3.76 14.36 10.42
CA TRP A 418 -5.16 14.75 10.49
C TRP A 418 -5.95 13.66 11.18
N ALA A 419 -6.91 14.09 11.99
CA ALA A 419 -7.84 13.21 12.67
C ALA A 419 -9.22 13.86 12.67
N HIS A 420 -10.26 13.05 12.81
CA HIS A 420 -11.63 13.54 12.89
C HIS A 420 -11.75 14.63 13.97
N PRO A 421 -12.29 15.82 13.66
CA PRO A 421 -12.31 16.94 14.61
C PRO A 421 -13.01 16.63 15.94
N VAL A 422 -14.10 15.86 15.88
CA VAL A 422 -14.90 15.45 17.04
C VAL A 422 -14.41 14.14 17.68
N HIS A 423 -14.15 13.10 16.89
CA HIS A 423 -13.84 11.76 17.39
C HIS A 423 -12.34 11.48 17.58
N HIS A 424 -11.46 12.40 17.16
CA HIS A 424 -10.00 12.30 17.31
C HIS A 424 -9.40 10.98 16.78
N ASN A 425 -9.95 10.49 15.67
CA ASN A 425 -9.61 9.23 15.03
C ASN A 425 -9.12 9.49 13.59
N ILE A 426 -8.03 8.84 13.17
CA ILE A 426 -7.46 8.96 11.81
C ILE A 426 -8.13 8.02 10.80
N ASP A 427 -8.69 6.91 11.29
CA ASP A 427 -9.29 5.87 10.48
C ASP A 427 -10.76 6.16 10.13
N ALA A 428 -11.31 7.25 10.66
CA ALA A 428 -12.65 7.69 10.28
C ALA A 428 -12.63 8.05 8.79
N SER A 429 -13.73 7.78 8.10
CA SER A 429 -13.90 8.30 6.76
C SER A 429 -13.81 9.82 6.76
N ILE A 430 -13.12 10.36 5.76
CA ILE A 430 -13.10 11.81 5.49
C ILE A 430 -14.52 12.34 5.22
N GLY A 431 -15.45 11.49 4.76
CA GLY A 431 -16.86 11.84 4.52
C GLY A 431 -17.65 12.19 5.77
N CYS A 432 -17.14 11.86 6.96
CA CYS A 432 -17.73 12.27 8.24
C CYS A 432 -17.32 13.69 8.66
N VAL A 433 -16.31 14.27 8.02
CA VAL A 433 -15.80 15.60 8.39
C VAL A 433 -16.69 16.67 7.76
N GLU A 434 -17.55 17.28 8.58
CA GLU A 434 -18.44 18.36 8.14
C GLU A 434 -17.68 19.59 7.61
N ASN A 435 -16.58 19.96 8.27
CA ASN A 435 -15.78 21.13 7.91
C ASN A 435 -14.34 20.75 7.52
N LEU A 436 -14.15 20.38 6.25
CA LEU A 436 -12.83 20.04 5.70
C LEU A 436 -11.80 21.18 5.82
N VAL A 437 -12.25 22.44 5.89
CA VAL A 437 -11.35 23.60 6.06
C VAL A 437 -10.66 23.55 7.42
N GLU A 438 -11.33 23.10 8.48
CA GLU A 438 -10.72 22.98 9.81
C GLU A 438 -9.61 21.93 9.83
N VAL A 439 -9.83 20.80 9.15
CA VAL A 439 -8.81 19.77 9.00
C VAL A 439 -7.62 20.31 8.20
N ALA A 440 -7.86 20.96 7.06
CA ALA A 440 -6.80 21.56 6.25
C ALA A 440 -6.00 22.66 6.98
N LYS A 441 -6.64 23.42 7.88
CA LYS A 441 -5.98 24.45 8.71
C LYS A 441 -5.00 23.88 9.74
N ARG A 442 -5.08 22.59 10.07
CA ARG A 442 -4.05 21.92 10.90
C ARG A 442 -2.70 21.86 10.20
N GLY A 443 -2.67 22.11 8.88
CA GLY A 443 -1.47 22.07 8.07
C GLY A 443 -0.98 20.65 7.87
N MET A 444 0.17 20.52 7.23
CA MET A 444 0.79 19.23 6.98
C MET A 444 2.30 19.38 6.87
N LYS A 445 2.99 18.41 7.46
CA LYS A 445 4.45 18.32 7.39
C LYS A 445 4.87 16.94 6.99
N ILE A 446 5.73 16.85 5.97
CA ILE A 446 6.46 15.65 5.66
C ILE A 446 7.94 15.84 5.97
N GLU A 447 8.60 14.76 6.34
CA GLU A 447 10.05 14.70 6.54
C GLU A 447 10.68 13.68 5.60
N ALA A 448 11.95 13.88 5.27
CA ALA A 448 12.76 12.87 4.61
C ALA A 448 13.40 11.98 5.67
N LEU A 449 13.19 10.67 5.56
CA LEU A 449 13.79 9.66 6.43
C LEU A 449 15.12 9.19 5.81
N PRO A 450 16.28 9.44 6.42
CA PRO A 450 17.55 8.94 5.90
C PRO A 450 17.56 7.41 5.92
N ALA A 451 17.78 6.78 4.76
CA ALA A 451 17.79 5.31 4.67
C ALA A 451 18.81 4.67 5.64
N SER A 452 19.95 5.33 5.86
CA SER A 452 20.99 4.88 6.81
C SER A 452 20.46 4.65 8.23
N SER A 453 19.46 5.43 8.67
CA SER A 453 18.85 5.29 10.00
C SER A 453 17.93 4.06 10.12
N PHE A 454 17.62 3.40 9.00
CA PHE A 454 16.70 2.26 8.93
C PHE A 454 17.37 0.97 8.44
N ILE A 455 18.69 0.96 8.23
CA ILE A 455 19.41 -0.28 7.95
C ILE A 455 19.49 -1.10 9.25
N ARG A 456 19.11 -2.38 9.20
CA ARG A 456 19.40 -3.31 10.29
C ARG A 456 20.86 -3.71 10.24
N VAL A 457 21.54 -3.55 11.36
CA VAL A 457 22.93 -3.97 11.58
C VAL A 457 22.97 -5.46 11.91
#